data_AF-A0A7J5WAC9-F1
#
_entry.id   AF-A0A7J5WAC9-F1
#
_cell.length_a   1.000
_cell.length_b   1.000
_cell.length_c   1.000
_cell.angle_alpha   90.00
_cell.angle_beta   90.00
_cell.angle_gamma   90.00
#
_symmetry.space_group_name_H-M   'P 1'
#
loop_
_entity.id
_entity.type
_entity.pdbx_description
1 polymer ?
#
loop_
_entity_poly.entity_id
_entity_poly.type
_entity_poly.pdbx_seq_one_letter_code
_entity_poly.pdbx_strand_id
1 'polypeptide(L)'
;MGRMVRKQLYIDATQERLLKARAAATGVTEAELMRDALDLLLSDSGGPRAGDARWHELMSMAEERRKRLPATSRTWNRDEIHERIPGRGW
;
A
#
# COMPACT_ATOMS: atom_id res chain seq x y z
N MET A 1 26.20 0.12 0.50
CA MET A 1 25.60 -0.67 -0.60
C MET A 1 26.64 -1.67 -1.09
N GLY A 2 26.29 -2.95 -1.14
CA GLY A 2 27.19 -3.99 -1.64
C GLY A 2 27.38 -3.92 -3.16
N ARG A 3 28.17 -4.86 -3.71
CA ARG A 3 28.37 -5.02 -5.16
C ARG A 3 27.01 -5.21 -5.85
N MET A 4 26.65 -4.30 -6.76
CA MET A 4 25.42 -4.41 -7.54
C MET A 4 25.55 -5.45 -8.64
N VAL A 5 24.52 -6.27 -8.83
CA VAL A 5 24.45 -7.29 -9.90
C VAL A 5 23.40 -6.85 -10.92
N ARG A 6 23.78 -6.74 -12.20
CA ARG A 6 22.85 -6.40 -13.27
C ARG A 6 21.84 -7.53 -13.46
N LYS A 7 20.55 -7.19 -13.41
CA LYS A 7 19.43 -8.06 -13.78
C LYS A 7 18.68 -7.42 -14.94
N GLN A 8 18.17 -8.26 -15.85
CA GLN A 8 17.31 -7.84 -16.96
C GLN A 8 15.94 -8.50 -16.76
N LEU A 9 14.86 -7.73 -16.89
CA LEU A 9 13.49 -8.18 -16.69
C LEU A 9 12.65 -7.66 -17.86
N TYR A 10 11.79 -8.52 -18.40
CA TYR A 10 10.73 -8.11 -19.30
C TYR A 10 9.49 -7.77 -18.49
N ILE A 11 8.92 -6.59 -18.74
CA ILE A 11 7.67 -6.11 -18.14
C ILE A 11 6.71 -5.72 -19.26
N ASP A 12 5.42 -5.73 -18.97
CA ASP A 12 4.42 -5.31 -19.96
C ASP A 12 4.36 -3.78 -20.10
N ALA A 13 3.73 -3.29 -21.18
CA ALA A 13 3.64 -1.86 -21.48
C ALA A 13 2.89 -1.06 -20.39
N THR A 14 1.96 -1.67 -19.67
CA THR A 14 1.26 -1.03 -18.55
C THR A 14 2.20 -0.88 -17.36
N GLN A 15 2.97 -1.91 -17.03
CA GLN A 15 3.97 -1.87 -15.97
C GLN A 15 5.04 -0.81 -16.23
N GLU A 16 5.57 -0.74 -17.45
CA GLU A 16 6.53 0.30 -17.90
C GLU A 16 5.97 1.71 -17.67
N ARG A 17 4.73 1.95 -18.14
CA ARG A 17 4.07 3.26 -17.98
C ARG A 17 3.89 3.64 -16.51
N LEU A 18 3.48 2.68 -15.68
CA LEU A 18 3.27 2.92 -14.25
C LEU A 18 4.60 3.15 -13.52
N LEU A 19 5.65 2.41 -13.86
CA LEU A 19 6.99 2.55 -13.27
C LEU A 19 7.55 3.95 -13.55
N LYS A 20 7.45 4.41 -14.81
CA LYS A 20 7.85 5.77 -15.23
C LYS A 20 7.08 6.86 -14.51
N ALA A 21 5.75 6.74 -14.48
CA ALA A 21 4.90 7.71 -13.80
C ALA A 21 5.24 7.78 -12.30
N ARG A 22 5.49 6.63 -11.67
CA ARG A 22 5.86 6.57 -10.26
C ARG A 22 7.22 7.21 -10.01
N ALA A 23 8.24 6.87 -10.81
CA ALA A 23 9.59 7.44 -10.73
C ALA A 23 9.56 8.97 -10.80
N ALA A 24 8.84 9.51 -11.78
CA ALA A 24 8.65 10.95 -11.96
C ALA A 24 7.94 11.60 -10.76
N ALA A 25 6.88 10.97 -10.24
CA ALA A 25 6.14 11.49 -9.10
C ALA A 25 6.93 11.48 -7.79
N THR A 26 7.85 10.53 -7.61
CA THR A 26 8.68 10.39 -6.40
C THR A 26 10.05 11.05 -6.50
N GLY A 27 10.46 11.50 -7.69
CA GLY A 27 11.77 12.11 -7.92
C GLY A 27 12.95 11.15 -7.78
N VAL A 28 12.71 9.84 -7.86
CA VAL A 28 13.74 8.79 -7.82
C VAL A 28 13.79 8.05 -9.16
N THR A 29 14.87 7.33 -9.41
CA THR A 29 15.02 6.56 -10.66
C THR A 29 14.14 5.30 -10.65
N GLU A 30 13.79 4.81 -11.83
CA GLU A 30 13.07 3.53 -11.98
C GLU A 30 13.84 2.37 -11.33
N ALA A 31 15.17 2.38 -11.43
CA ALA A 31 16.04 1.38 -10.82
C ALA A 31 16.08 1.46 -9.28
N GLU A 32 15.85 2.64 -8.69
CA GLU A 32 15.67 2.78 -7.23
C GLU A 32 14.32 2.21 -6.81
N LEU A 33 13.23 2.56 -7.50
CA LEU A 33 11.92 1.97 -7.23
C LEU A 33 11.91 0.45 -7.32
N MET A 34 12.57 -0.11 -8.33
CA MET A 34 12.67 -1.57 -8.49
C MET A 34 13.49 -2.21 -7.36
N ARG A 35 14.56 -1.55 -6.89
CA ARG A 35 15.35 -2.01 -5.74
C ARG A 35 14.53 -1.95 -4.45
N ASP A 36 13.85 -0.84 -4.18
CA ASP A 36 13.01 -0.68 -2.99
C ASP A 36 11.85 -1.69 -2.97
N ALA A 37 11.25 -1.96 -4.14
CA ALA A 37 10.22 -2.98 -4.26
C ALA A 37 10.77 -4.40 -4.04
N LEU A 38 11.97 -4.70 -4.56
CA LEU A 38 12.65 -5.98 -4.31
C LEU A 38 13.06 -6.12 -2.85
N ASP A 39 13.58 -5.08 -2.22
CA ASP A 39 13.94 -5.08 -0.80
C ASP A 39 12.69 -5.30 0.06
N LEU A 40 11.57 -4.62 -0.26
CA LEU A 40 10.28 -4.86 0.40
C LEU A 40 9.78 -6.29 0.22
N LEU A 41 9.87 -6.83 -1.00
CA LEU A 41 9.43 -8.20 -1.29
C LEU A 41 10.30 -9.27 -0.60
N LEU A 42 11.62 -9.05 -0.54
CA LEU A 42 12.60 -10.03 -0.05
C LEU A 42 12.88 -9.89 1.46
N SER A 43 12.55 -8.74 2.06
CA SER A 43 12.64 -8.52 3.51
C SER A 43 11.75 -9.45 4.35
N ASP A 44 10.73 -10.07 3.76
CA ASP A 44 9.85 -11.05 4.42
C ASP A 44 10.52 -12.42 4.66
N SER A 45 11.81 -12.55 4.35
CA SER A 45 12.62 -13.69 4.79
C SER A 45 13.19 -13.54 6.21
N GLY A 46 12.87 -12.46 6.96
CA GLY A 46 13.07 -12.44 8.42
C GLY A 46 13.19 -11.09 9.16
N GLY A 47 12.36 -10.06 8.93
CA GLY A 47 12.35 -8.89 9.82
C GLY A 47 11.49 -7.70 9.36
N PRO A 48 11.06 -6.81 10.29
CA PRO A 48 9.79 -6.08 10.22
C PRO A 48 9.73 -5.04 9.10
N ARG A 49 8.55 -4.97 8.46
CA ARG A 49 8.26 -4.13 7.29
C ARG A 49 8.41 -2.66 7.69
N ALA A 50 8.99 -1.84 6.82
CA ALA A 50 8.84 -0.39 6.90
C ALA A 50 7.36 0.07 6.86
N GLY A 51 6.44 -0.83 6.45
CA GLY A 51 5.00 -0.66 6.57
C GLY A 51 4.46 -0.79 8.00
N ASP A 52 5.14 -1.52 8.90
CA ASP A 52 4.66 -1.75 10.27
C ASP A 52 4.75 -0.48 11.11
N ALA A 53 5.80 0.33 10.95
CA ALA A 53 5.94 1.60 11.66
C ALA A 53 4.84 2.61 11.27
N ARG A 54 4.56 2.76 9.97
CA ARG A 54 3.48 3.64 9.48
C ARG A 54 2.09 3.08 9.78
N TRP A 55 1.93 1.76 9.76
CA TRP A 55 0.69 1.11 10.14
C TRP A 55 0.41 1.24 11.63
N HIS A 56 1.43 1.05 12.48
CA HIS A 56 1.33 1.32 13.92
C HIS A 56 0.99 2.78 14.19
N GLU A 57 1.63 3.73 13.52
CA GLU A 57 1.34 5.16 13.65
C GLU A 57 -0.14 5.46 13.31
N LEU A 58 -0.62 4.94 12.18
CA LEU A 58 -2.03 5.07 11.78
C LEU A 58 -3.00 4.42 12.78
N MET A 59 -2.68 3.24 13.30
CA MET A 59 -3.51 2.54 14.29
C MET A 59 -3.53 3.27 15.63
N SER A 60 -2.39 3.82 16.09
CA SER A 60 -2.34 4.65 17.30
C SER A 60 -3.17 5.92 17.14
N MET A 61 -3.13 6.58 15.98
CA MET A 61 -4.01 7.72 15.69
C MET A 61 -5.50 7.32 15.70
N ALA A 62 -5.84 6.14 15.16
CA ALA A 62 -7.21 5.62 15.15
C ALA A 62 -7.72 5.30 16.56
N GLU A 63 -6.88 4.74 17.44
CA GLU A 63 -7.24 4.46 18.84
C GLU A 63 -7.45 5.74 19.65
N GLU A 64 -6.57 6.73 19.50
CA GLU A 64 -6.74 8.03 20.15
C GLU A 64 -8.01 8.74 19.69
N ARG A 65 -8.36 8.59 18.41
CA ARG A 65 -9.63 9.09 17.86
C ARG A 65 -10.82 8.32 18.41
N ARG A 66 -10.73 6.99 18.54
CA ARG A 66 -11.79 6.14 19.14
C ARG A 66 -12.11 6.55 20.58
N LYS A 67 -11.09 6.84 21.39
CA LYS A 67 -11.27 7.27 22.80
C LYS A 67 -12.05 8.59 22.93
N ARG A 68 -11.99 9.45 21.91
CA ARG A 68 -12.65 10.78 21.87
C ARG A 68 -14.04 10.75 21.24
N LEU A 69 -14.40 9.68 20.54
CA LEU A 69 -15.69 9.53 19.91
C LEU A 69 -16.66 8.79 20.85
N PRO A 70 -17.93 9.23 20.96
CA PRO A 70 -18.92 8.47 21.69
C PRO A 70 -19.05 7.09 21.05
N ALA A 71 -19.16 6.06 21.89
CA ALA A 71 -19.37 4.68 21.44
C ALA A 71 -20.77 4.56 20.82
N THR A 72 -20.91 4.95 19.56
CA THR A 72 -22.12 4.73 18.78
C THR A 72 -22.10 3.29 18.30
N SER A 73 -23.04 2.49 18.78
CA SER A 73 -23.36 1.20 18.18
C SER A 73 -23.77 1.44 16.73
N ARG A 74 -22.96 0.92 15.79
CA ARG A 74 -23.33 0.91 14.38
C ARG A 74 -24.43 -0.14 14.20
N THR A 75 -25.65 0.32 13.94
CA THR A 75 -26.82 -0.55 13.67
C THR A 75 -26.88 -1.00 12.21
N TRP A 76 -25.73 -1.15 11.53
CA TRP A 76 -25.76 -1.48 10.11
C TRP A 76 -26.01 -2.98 9.94
N ASN A 77 -27.19 -3.32 9.45
CA ASN A 77 -27.47 -4.65 8.95
C ASN A 77 -26.84 -4.79 7.56
N ARG A 78 -26.15 -5.91 7.31
CA ARG A 78 -25.50 -6.24 6.05
C ARG A 78 -26.46 -6.10 4.87
N ASP A 79 -27.70 -6.53 5.07
CA ASP A 79 -28.73 -6.55 4.02
C ASP A 79 -29.16 -5.12 3.64
N GLU A 80 -29.26 -4.20 4.61
CA GLU A 80 -29.60 -2.78 4.37
C GLU A 80 -28.51 -2.05 3.56
N ILE A 81 -27.24 -2.43 3.70
CA ILE A 81 -26.14 -1.84 2.93
C ILE A 81 -26.22 -2.27 1.47
N HIS A 82 -26.53 -3.54 1.21
CA HIS A 82 -26.65 -4.07 -0.14
C HIS A 82 -27.87 -3.52 -0.88
N GLU A 83 -28.97 -3.25 -0.18
CA GLU A 83 -30.17 -2.61 -0.77
C GLU A 83 -29.99 -1.11 -1.06
N ARG A 84 -29.16 -0.41 -0.26
CA ARG A 84 -28.98 1.05 -0.38
C ARG A 84 -28.10 1.48 -1.56
N ILE A 85 -27.40 0.57 -2.22
CA ILE A 85 -26.56 0.87 -3.38
C ILE A 85 -27.29 0.38 -4.64
N PRO A 86 -28.15 1.20 -5.27
CA PRO A 86 -28.75 0.83 -6.55
C PRO A 86 -27.62 0.68 -7.58
N GLY A 87 -27.68 -0.41 -8.34
CA GLY A 87 -26.56 -0.99 -9.07
C GLY A 87 -25.69 -0.01 -9.87
N ARG A 88 -24.37 -0.19 -9.74
CA ARG A 88 -23.46 -0.01 -10.88
C ARG A 88 -23.17 -1.39 -11.45
N GLY A 89 -23.87 -1.70 -12.54
CA GLY A 89 -23.40 -2.69 -13.50
C GLY A 89 -21.99 -2.31 -13.97
N TRP A 90 -21.23 -3.36 -14.23
CA TRP A 90 -19.84 -3.34 -14.70
C TRP A 90 -19.66 -2.56 -15.99
#